data_AF-A0A3M6Y5W3-F1
#
_entry.id   AF-A0A3M6Y5W3-F1
#
_cell.length_a   1.000
_cell.length_b   1.000
_cell.length_c   1.000
_cell.angle_alpha   90.00
_cell.angle_beta   90.00
_cell.angle_gamma   90.00
#
_symmetry.space_group_name_H-M   'P 1'
#
loop_
_entity.id
_entity.type
_entity.pdbx_description
1 polymer ?
#
loop_
_entity_poly.entity_id
_entity_poly.type
_entity_poly.pdbx_seq_one_letter_code
_entity_poly.pdbx_strand_id
1 'polypeptide(L)'
;MGEDLVWASDTYADDIPYWIDRADEKDRANRKGCLMVPYSYDCNDFKFHVPVSGFRDPDGFFSHLRNAFDVLYEEGEEGQPKMMTVGLHCRIIGRPGRFKALQDFVEYISKKEGVWVATRTEIAEAFKAHFPYEKGYLAKAK
;
A
#
# COMPACT_ATOMS: atom_id res chain seq x y z
N MET A 1 -5.31 -13.43 23.52
CA MET A 1 -5.27 -12.59 22.31
C MET A 1 -6.55 -12.86 21.55
N GLY A 2 -7.43 -11.87 21.45
CA GLY A 2 -8.81 -12.04 20.97
C GLY A 2 -9.37 -10.74 20.38
N GLU A 3 -8.48 -9.92 19.80
CA GLU A 3 -8.90 -8.73 19.07
C GLU A 3 -9.13 -9.08 17.61
N ASP A 4 -10.25 -8.60 17.08
CA ASP A 4 -10.59 -8.73 15.67
C ASP A 4 -9.69 -7.77 14.86
N LEU A 5 -8.85 -8.32 13.99
CA LEU A 5 -8.03 -7.53 13.08
C LEU A 5 -8.93 -6.81 12.07
N VAL A 6 -8.82 -5.48 12.01
CA VAL A 6 -9.58 -4.64 11.08
C VAL A 6 -9.13 -4.89 9.63
N TRP A 7 -7.83 -5.08 9.40
CA TRP A 7 -7.23 -5.39 8.10
C TRP A 7 -5.85 -6.01 8.30
N ALA A 8 -5.29 -6.63 7.26
CA ALA A 8 -3.94 -7.17 7.24
C ALA A 8 -3.16 -6.73 5.99
N SER A 9 -1.84 -6.66 6.09
CA SER A 9 -0.94 -6.24 5.00
C SER A 9 0.14 -7.26 4.66
N ASP A 10 0.01 -8.50 5.13
CA ASP A 10 0.94 -9.60 4.80
C ASP A 10 0.66 -10.15 3.38
N THR A 11 0.63 -9.27 2.40
CA THR A 11 0.48 -9.57 0.97
C THR A 11 1.10 -8.48 0.12
N TYR A 12 1.50 -8.84 -1.10
CA TYR A 12 2.08 -7.96 -2.13
C TYR A 12 1.35 -8.14 -3.47
N ALA A 13 0.13 -8.67 -3.44
CA ALA A 13 -0.48 -9.31 -4.61
C ALA A 13 -1.35 -8.38 -5.49
N ASP A 14 -1.54 -7.11 -5.12
CA ASP A 14 -2.44 -6.20 -5.82
C ASP A 14 -2.14 -4.72 -5.49
N ASP A 15 -2.67 -3.80 -6.30
CA ASP A 15 -2.59 -2.34 -6.14
C ASP A 15 -3.88 -1.74 -5.55
N ILE A 16 -4.88 -2.58 -5.23
CA ILE A 16 -6.08 -2.23 -4.48
C ILE A 16 -6.33 -3.18 -3.30
N PRO A 17 -7.04 -2.74 -2.24
CA PRO A 17 -7.50 -3.65 -1.20
C PRO A 17 -8.44 -4.73 -1.74
N TYR A 18 -8.46 -5.87 -1.07
CA TYR A 18 -9.35 -6.99 -1.42
C TYR A 18 -9.66 -7.88 -0.22
N TRP A 19 -10.80 -8.55 -0.25
CA TRP A 19 -11.21 -9.49 0.77
C TRP A 19 -10.66 -10.90 0.54
N ILE A 20 -10.34 -11.59 1.62
CA ILE A 20 -10.10 -13.04 1.61
C ILE A 20 -11.01 -13.75 2.59
N ASP A 21 -11.36 -14.99 2.24
CA ASP A 21 -12.03 -15.91 3.15
C ASP A 21 -11.09 -16.30 4.29
N ARG A 22 -11.59 -16.22 5.52
CA ARG A 22 -10.87 -16.64 6.72
C ARG A 22 -11.02 -18.14 6.94
N ALA A 23 -9.90 -18.85 7.11
CA ALA A 23 -9.91 -20.30 7.32
C ALA A 23 -10.63 -20.71 8.63
N ASP A 24 -10.53 -19.89 9.68
CA ASP A 24 -11.18 -20.07 10.99
C ASP A 24 -12.69 -19.79 10.99
N GLU A 25 -13.23 -19.27 9.88
CA GLU A 25 -14.65 -18.96 9.72
C GLU A 25 -15.38 -19.94 8.80
N LYS A 26 -14.72 -21.01 8.36
CA LYS A 26 -15.27 -21.95 7.36
C LYS A 26 -16.66 -22.48 7.72
N ASP A 27 -16.91 -22.80 8.98
CA ASP A 27 -18.20 -23.36 9.42
C ASP A 27 -19.10 -22.33 10.13
N ARG A 28 -18.71 -21.05 10.14
CA ARG A 28 -19.49 -19.97 10.76
C ARG A 28 -20.58 -19.47 9.81
N ALA A 29 -21.79 -19.28 10.33
CA ALA A 29 -22.90 -18.69 9.58
C ALA A 29 -22.65 -17.20 9.24
N ASN A 30 -22.08 -16.44 10.18
CA ASN A 30 -21.76 -15.02 10.02
C ASN A 30 -20.25 -14.84 9.84
N ARG A 31 -19.76 -15.10 8.63
CA ARG A 31 -18.36 -14.87 8.27
C ARG A 31 -18.09 -13.38 8.09
N LYS A 32 -16.92 -12.92 8.52
CA LYS A 32 -16.48 -11.53 8.39
C LYS A 32 -15.41 -11.34 7.32
N GLY A 33 -14.70 -12.41 6.94
CA GLY A 33 -13.56 -12.32 6.03
C GLY A 33 -12.39 -11.53 6.62
N CYS A 34 -11.30 -11.40 5.88
CA CYS A 34 -10.16 -10.55 6.24
C CYS A 34 -9.89 -9.58 5.10
N LEU A 35 -9.92 -8.27 5.38
CA LEU A 35 -9.54 -7.28 4.39
C LEU A 35 -8.03 -7.23 4.29
N MET A 36 -7.52 -7.46 3.08
CA MET A 36 -6.13 -7.28 2.74
C MET A 36 -5.94 -5.87 2.20
N VAL A 37 -5.00 -5.14 2.78
CA VAL A 37 -4.50 -3.86 2.27
C VAL A 37 -3.06 -4.10 1.84
N PRO A 38 -2.78 -4.34 0.56
CA PRO A 38 -1.47 -4.79 0.10
C PRO A 38 -0.32 -3.88 0.52
N TYR A 39 0.81 -4.50 0.86
CA TYR A 39 2.06 -3.84 1.15
C TYR A 39 2.94 -3.81 -0.10
N SER A 40 4.09 -3.11 -0.03
CA SER A 40 5.08 -3.08 -1.11
C SER A 40 6.43 -3.59 -0.63
N TYR A 41 7.00 -4.51 -1.41
CA TYR A 41 8.36 -4.99 -1.21
C TYR A 41 9.40 -4.19 -2.03
N ASP A 42 8.98 -3.55 -3.13
CA ASP A 42 9.83 -2.83 -4.07
C ASP A 42 9.96 -1.33 -3.72
N CYS A 43 8.84 -0.63 -3.49
CA CYS A 43 8.77 0.75 -3.02
C CYS A 43 9.09 0.84 -1.52
N ASN A 44 10.28 0.37 -1.13
CA ASN A 44 10.65 0.13 0.26
C ASN A 44 12.13 0.45 0.48
N ASP A 45 12.42 1.30 1.48
CA ASP A 45 13.79 1.72 1.80
C ASP A 45 14.69 0.55 2.24
N PHE A 46 14.13 -0.60 2.63
CA PHE A 46 14.92 -1.82 2.90
C PHE A 46 15.82 -2.20 1.73
N LYS A 47 15.45 -1.83 0.49
CA LYS A 47 16.27 -2.02 -0.70
C LYS A 47 17.64 -1.36 -0.61
N PHE A 48 17.87 -0.33 0.21
CA PHE A 48 19.21 0.19 0.48
C PHE A 48 20.18 -0.83 1.13
N HIS A 49 19.64 -1.93 1.65
CA HIS A 49 20.41 -3.02 2.26
C HIS A 49 20.35 -4.32 1.46
N VAL A 50 19.65 -4.35 0.32
CA VAL A 50 19.60 -5.53 -0.54
C VAL A 50 20.82 -5.52 -1.46
N PRO A 51 21.72 -6.51 -1.36
CA PRO A 51 22.88 -6.59 -2.25
C PRO A 51 22.46 -6.79 -3.70
N VAL A 52 23.28 -6.28 -4.64
CA VAL A 52 23.15 -6.45 -6.10
C VAL A 52 21.95 -5.71 -6.73
N SER A 53 20.74 -5.85 -6.21
CA SER A 53 19.50 -5.32 -6.79
C SER A 53 18.86 -4.16 -6.00
N GLY A 54 19.47 -3.74 -4.91
CA GLY A 54 19.02 -2.63 -4.08
C GLY A 54 19.31 -1.23 -4.64
N PHE A 55 18.76 -0.20 -4.00
CA PHE A 55 19.09 1.19 -4.28
C PHE A 55 20.52 1.49 -3.83
N ARG A 56 21.33 2.01 -4.75
CA ARG A 56 22.73 2.36 -4.48
C ARG A 56 22.87 3.74 -3.85
N ASP A 57 21.92 4.61 -4.12
CA ASP A 57 21.91 6.01 -3.74
C ASP A 57 20.46 6.52 -3.56
N PRO A 58 20.27 7.68 -2.92
CA PRO A 58 18.95 8.25 -2.64
C PRO A 58 18.18 8.63 -3.91
N ASP A 59 18.87 9.05 -4.97
CA ASP A 59 18.24 9.50 -6.21
C ASP A 59 17.58 8.32 -6.93
N GLY A 60 18.20 7.14 -6.87
CA GLY A 60 17.60 5.89 -7.33
C GLY A 60 16.31 5.52 -6.59
N PHE A 61 16.27 5.70 -5.27
CA PHE A 61 15.04 5.49 -4.49
C PHE A 61 13.96 6.50 -4.87
N PHE A 62 14.29 7.79 -4.91
CA PHE A 62 13.36 8.84 -5.32
C PHE A 62 12.81 8.58 -6.72
N SER A 63 13.67 8.24 -7.69
CA SER A 63 13.27 7.97 -9.06
C SER A 63 12.33 6.76 -9.16
N HIS A 64 12.60 5.70 -8.40
CA HIS A 64 11.72 4.52 -8.33
C HIS A 64 10.34 4.90 -7.80
N LEU A 65 10.28 5.62 -6.68
CA LEU A 65 9.01 6.07 -6.09
C LEU A 65 8.24 7.00 -7.03
N ARG A 66 8.92 7.97 -7.64
CA ARG A 66 8.30 8.90 -8.58
C ARG A 66 7.71 8.17 -9.79
N ASN A 67 8.46 7.26 -10.40
CA ASN A 67 7.99 6.53 -11.57
C ASN A 67 6.79 5.63 -11.23
N ALA A 68 6.82 4.94 -10.07
CA ALA A 68 5.69 4.14 -9.61
C ALA A 68 4.45 5.02 -9.34
N PHE A 69 4.64 6.17 -8.69
CA PHE A 69 3.56 7.13 -8.48
C PHE A 69 2.97 7.64 -9.80
N ASP A 70 3.81 8.07 -10.74
CA ASP A 70 3.34 8.67 -12.00
C ASP A 70 2.49 7.68 -12.80
N VAL A 71 2.89 6.41 -12.89
CA VAL A 71 2.09 5.36 -13.55
C VAL A 71 0.73 5.17 -12.86
N LEU A 72 0.71 5.03 -11.53
CA LEU A 72 -0.55 4.85 -10.79
C LEU A 72 -1.44 6.11 -10.84
N TYR A 73 -0.82 7.28 -10.93
CA TYR A 73 -1.52 8.56 -11.06
C TYR A 73 -2.17 8.68 -12.44
N GLU A 74 -1.45 8.34 -13.52
CA GLU A 74 -1.99 8.28 -14.89
C GLU A 74 -3.17 7.30 -14.98
N GLU A 75 -3.05 6.08 -14.43
CA GLU A 75 -4.19 5.14 -14.34
C GLU A 75 -5.37 5.72 -13.56
N GLY A 76 -5.10 6.52 -12.52
CA GLY A 76 -6.10 7.22 -11.74
C GLY A 76 -6.85 8.29 -12.54
N GLU A 77 -6.13 9.06 -13.36
CA GLU A 77 -6.71 10.05 -14.29
C GLU A 77 -7.58 9.37 -15.37
N GLU A 78 -7.24 8.14 -15.76
CA GLU A 78 -8.06 7.28 -16.63
C GLU A 78 -9.27 6.65 -15.93
N GLY A 79 -9.48 6.95 -14.65
CA GLY A 79 -10.66 6.52 -13.88
C GLY A 79 -10.46 5.21 -13.12
N GLN A 80 -9.23 4.71 -13.00
CA GLN A 80 -8.91 3.50 -12.25
C GLN A 80 -7.92 3.77 -11.10
N PRO A 81 -8.29 4.61 -10.11
CA PRO A 81 -7.39 4.98 -9.02
C PRO A 81 -6.95 3.76 -8.20
N LYS A 82 -5.66 3.74 -7.84
CA LYS A 82 -4.99 2.69 -7.08
C LYS A 82 -4.36 3.24 -5.80
N MET A 83 -3.93 2.36 -4.90
CA MET A 83 -3.11 2.74 -3.75
C MET A 83 -1.62 2.51 -4.03
N MET A 84 -0.77 3.32 -3.40
CA MET A 84 0.68 3.11 -3.38
C MET A 84 1.16 3.00 -1.93
N THR A 85 1.95 1.98 -1.63
CA THR A 85 2.64 1.85 -0.34
C THR A 85 4.10 2.26 -0.46
N VAL A 86 4.56 3.12 0.46
CA VAL A 86 6.00 3.38 0.66
C VAL A 86 6.45 2.80 2.00
N GLY A 87 7.33 1.80 1.95
CA GLY A 87 7.91 1.15 3.13
C GLY A 87 9.12 1.89 3.67
N LEU A 88 9.11 2.23 4.96
CA LEU A 88 10.15 3.04 5.61
C LEU A 88 10.61 2.40 6.93
N HIS A 89 11.91 2.48 7.20
CA HIS A 89 12.50 2.01 8.44
C HIS A 89 13.36 3.10 9.08
N CYS A 90 13.13 3.40 10.37
CA CYS A 90 13.81 4.50 11.07
C CYS A 90 15.35 4.44 10.94
N ARG A 91 15.92 3.24 11.02
CA ARG A 91 17.38 3.03 10.94
C ARG A 91 17.97 3.19 9.53
N ILE A 92 17.12 3.22 8.50
CA ILE A 92 17.50 3.25 7.08
C ILE A 92 17.23 4.63 6.50
N ILE A 93 15.97 5.00 6.21
CA ILE A 93 15.65 6.31 5.60
C ILE A 93 15.98 7.49 6.52
N GLY A 94 16.00 7.28 7.84
CA GLY A 94 16.35 8.30 8.83
C GLY A 94 17.82 8.73 8.79
N ARG A 95 18.68 8.09 7.98
CA ARG A 95 20.05 8.54 7.79
C ARG A 95 20.05 9.83 6.95
N PRO A 96 20.80 10.89 7.33
CA PRO A 96 20.78 12.18 6.62
C PRO A 96 21.06 12.05 5.12
N GLY A 97 21.96 11.15 4.73
CA GLY A 97 22.27 10.90 3.33
C GLY A 97 21.13 10.29 2.51
N ARG A 98 20.10 9.70 3.13
CA ARG A 98 18.95 9.06 2.44
C ARG A 98 17.65 9.85 2.63
N PHE A 99 17.51 10.55 3.75
CA PHE A 99 16.28 11.24 4.14
C PHE A 99 15.81 12.27 3.11
N LYS A 100 16.75 12.92 2.41
CA LYS A 100 16.44 13.91 1.37
C LYS A 100 15.55 13.33 0.26
N ALA A 101 15.77 12.09 -0.18
CA ALA A 101 14.93 11.45 -1.19
C ALA A 101 13.47 11.29 -0.74
N LEU A 102 13.23 11.02 0.55
CA LEU A 102 11.88 10.98 1.10
C LEU A 102 11.24 12.38 1.13
N GLN A 103 12.00 13.40 1.54
CA GLN A 103 11.51 14.79 1.52
C GLN A 103 11.12 15.22 0.11
N ASP A 104 11.95 14.91 -0.87
CA ASP A 104 11.73 15.27 -2.27
C ASP A 104 10.51 14.53 -2.85
N PHE A 105 10.30 13.26 -2.49
CA PHE A 105 9.10 12.52 -2.89
C PHE A 105 7.83 13.08 -2.26
N VAL A 106 7.85 13.41 -0.97
CA VAL A 106 6.70 14.03 -0.28
C VAL A 106 6.38 15.40 -0.89
N GLU A 107 7.40 16.22 -1.15
CA GLU A 107 7.23 17.50 -1.84
C GLU A 107 6.66 17.31 -3.24
N TYR A 108 7.13 16.32 -4.00
CA TYR A 108 6.64 15.98 -5.33
C TYR A 108 5.14 15.66 -5.33
N ILE A 109 4.70 14.71 -4.50
CA ILE A 109 3.28 14.28 -4.50
C ILE A 109 2.36 15.36 -3.93
N SER A 110 2.85 16.22 -3.02
CA SER A 110 2.05 17.33 -2.48
C SER A 110 1.63 18.37 -3.52
N LYS A 111 2.31 18.40 -4.69
CA LYS A 111 2.01 19.30 -5.81
C LYS A 111 1.01 18.69 -6.80
N LYS A 112 0.60 17.43 -6.59
CA LYS A 112 -0.32 16.69 -7.47
C LYS A 112 -1.73 16.77 -6.89
N GLU A 113 -2.70 17.15 -7.70
CA GLU A 113 -4.09 17.23 -7.30
C GLU A 113 -4.70 15.83 -7.12
N GLY A 114 -5.73 15.69 -6.30
CA GLY A 114 -6.43 14.40 -6.16
C GLY A 114 -5.67 13.30 -5.40
N VAL A 115 -4.47 13.58 -4.88
CA VAL A 115 -3.71 12.63 -4.06
C VAL A 115 -4.26 12.57 -2.64
N TRP A 116 -4.63 11.38 -2.18
CA TRP A 116 -5.01 11.12 -0.80
C TRP A 116 -3.87 10.45 -0.03
N VAL A 117 -3.21 11.22 0.85
CA VAL A 117 -2.23 10.67 1.81
C VAL A 117 -2.98 10.17 3.03
N ALA A 118 -2.99 8.85 3.21
CA ALA A 118 -3.84 8.18 4.19
C ALA A 118 -3.05 7.19 5.06
N THR A 119 -3.55 6.94 6.26
CA THR A 119 -3.22 5.75 7.03
C THR A 119 -3.89 4.52 6.40
N ARG A 120 -3.32 3.33 6.63
CA ARG A 120 -3.92 2.08 6.15
C ARG A 120 -5.31 1.82 6.73
N THR A 121 -5.57 2.28 7.96
CA THR A 121 -6.89 2.15 8.59
C THR A 121 -7.94 2.99 7.87
N GLU A 122 -7.60 4.22 7.48
CA GLU A 122 -8.53 5.05 6.70
C GLU A 122 -8.82 4.42 5.32
N ILE A 123 -7.82 3.89 4.63
CA ILE A 123 -8.02 3.14 3.37
C ILE A 123 -8.94 1.94 3.59
N ALA A 124 -8.68 1.15 4.63
CA ALA A 124 -9.48 -0.02 4.96
C ALA A 124 -10.93 0.34 5.26
N GLU A 125 -11.17 1.37 6.06
CA GLU A 125 -12.52 1.83 6.42
C GLU A 125 -13.28 2.36 5.20
N ALA A 126 -12.62 3.20 4.38
CA ALA A 126 -13.19 3.69 3.14
C ALA A 126 -13.56 2.55 2.18
N PHE A 127 -12.67 1.56 2.03
CA PHE A 127 -12.92 0.40 1.19
C PHE A 127 -14.11 -0.43 1.70
N LYS A 128 -14.16 -0.75 2.99
CA LYS A 128 -15.27 -1.51 3.60
C LYS A 128 -16.63 -0.87 3.41
N ALA A 129 -16.70 0.46 3.51
CA ALA A 129 -17.94 1.20 3.35
C ALA A 129 -18.52 1.10 1.92
N HIS A 130 -17.65 0.97 0.91
CA HIS A 130 -18.05 0.90 -0.49
C HIS A 130 -18.12 -0.54 -1.05
N PHE A 131 -17.29 -1.43 -0.50
CA PHE A 131 -17.08 -2.82 -0.92
C PHE A 131 -17.13 -3.75 0.30
N PRO A 132 -18.32 -4.06 0.83
CA PRO A 132 -18.47 -4.97 1.95
C PRO A 132 -18.03 -6.40 1.58
N TYR A 133 -17.64 -7.19 2.59
CA TYR A 133 -17.24 -8.57 2.39
C TYR A 133 -18.38 -9.41 1.83
N GLU A 134 -18.09 -10.17 0.78
CA GLU A 134 -18.94 -11.24 0.26
C GLU A 134 -18.11 -12.50 0.05
N LYS A 135 -18.63 -13.65 0.49
CA LYS A 135 -17.94 -14.94 0.40
C LYS A 135 -17.56 -15.27 -1.05
N GLY A 136 -16.28 -15.57 -1.27
CA GLY A 136 -15.76 -15.99 -2.57
C GLY A 136 -15.50 -14.85 -3.56
N TYR A 137 -15.65 -13.58 -3.16
CA TYR A 137 -15.34 -12.43 -3.99
C TYR A 137 -14.21 -11.59 -3.37
N LEU A 138 -13.26 -11.17 -4.19
CA LEU A 138 -12.14 -10.32 -3.78
C LEU A 138 -12.58 -8.85 -3.62
N ALA A 139 -13.32 -8.33 -4.60
CA ALA A 139 -14.07 -7.09 -4.54
C ALA A 139 -15.13 -7.13 -5.65
N LYS A 140 -16.40 -6.84 -5.35
CA LYS A 140 -17.41 -6.72 -6.41
C LYS A 140 -17.23 -5.37 -7.11
N ALA A 141 -17.03 -5.40 -8.43
CA ALA A 141 -17.26 -4.21 -9.24
C ALA A 141 -18.75 -3.82 -9.10
N LYS A 142 -19.02 -2.54 -8.87
CA LYS A 142 -20.37 -1.99 -8.97
C LYS A 142 -20.75 -1.80 -10.43
#